data_AF-A0A7V9F4P0-F1
#
_entry.id   AF-A0A7V9F4P0-F1
#
_cell.length_a   1.000
_cell.length_b   1.000
_cell.length_c   1.000
_cell.angle_alpha   90.00
_cell.angle_beta   90.00
_cell.angle_gamma   90.00
#
_symmetry.space_group_name_H-M   'P 1'
#
loop_
_entity.id
_entity.type
_entity.pdbx_description
1 polymer ?
#
loop_
_entity_poly.entity_id
_entity_poly.type
_entity_poly.pdbx_seq_one_letter_code
_entity_poly.pdbx_strand_id
1 'polypeptide(L)'
;PYGQQSPLSRVPSNAIEAGHQRGVAFSPSFQGVACSDTVNPNNPRRWIDAGAFADRKGPWFGRLWTWLSVDCARWPGSDADAFRGPWKVQTDNPLLIVSTLHDPATPITGARSMHRQFVDSSLIVTKTWGHGSLGTSECIERRYSDYLVSGNLPPSGLVCLPDKSLFPVPVRR
;
A
#
# COMPACT_ATOMS: atom_id res chain seq x y z
N PRO A 1 44.67 -13.41 -28.75
CA PRO A 1 45.11 -12.89 -27.44
C PRO A 1 43.89 -12.61 -26.55
N TYR A 2 43.61 -13.60 -25.71
CA TYR A 2 42.51 -13.70 -24.75
C TYR A 2 42.73 -12.82 -23.51
N GLY A 3 41.63 -12.45 -22.85
CA GLY A 3 41.56 -12.17 -21.41
C GLY A 3 41.29 -10.70 -21.06
N GLN A 4 40.35 -10.32 -20.19
CA GLN A 4 39.59 -11.09 -19.20
C GLN A 4 38.20 -10.46 -19.00
N GLN A 5 37.15 -11.24 -19.21
CA GLN A 5 35.82 -10.96 -18.69
C GLN A 5 35.82 -11.34 -17.20
N SER A 6 35.46 -10.41 -16.32
CA SER A 6 35.23 -10.70 -14.91
C SER A 6 34.14 -11.77 -14.78
N PRO A 7 34.35 -12.84 -13.99
CA PRO A 7 33.32 -13.85 -13.83
C PRO A 7 32.16 -13.24 -13.05
N LEU A 8 30.97 -13.23 -13.65
CA LEU A 8 29.73 -13.07 -12.90
C LEU A 8 29.67 -14.21 -11.88
N SER A 9 29.99 -13.90 -10.64
CA SER A 9 29.89 -14.81 -9.51
C SER A 9 28.45 -15.31 -9.47
N ARG A 10 28.30 -16.61 -9.69
CA ARG A 10 27.03 -17.33 -9.61
C ARG A 10 26.50 -17.14 -8.19
N VAL A 11 25.45 -16.34 -8.01
CA VAL A 11 24.78 -16.19 -6.71
C VAL A 11 24.18 -17.55 -6.37
N PRO A 12 24.59 -18.19 -5.26
CA PRO A 12 24.05 -19.49 -4.89
C PRO A 12 22.54 -19.35 -4.61
N SER A 13 21.73 -20.27 -5.13
CA SER A 13 20.26 -20.27 -5.11
C SER A 13 19.63 -20.22 -3.72
N ASN A 14 20.43 -20.41 -2.69
CA ASN A 14 20.12 -20.40 -1.26
C ASN A 14 20.34 -19.03 -0.59
N ALA A 15 20.69 -17.98 -1.34
CA ALA A 15 20.79 -16.61 -0.83
C ALA A 15 19.42 -15.92 -0.60
N ILE A 16 18.30 -16.52 -1.04
CA ILE A 16 16.97 -15.95 -0.86
C ILE A 16 16.45 -16.14 0.60
N GLU A 17 17.00 -17.07 1.38
CA GLU A 17 16.48 -17.38 2.73
C GLU A 17 17.16 -16.62 3.89
N ALA A 18 18.15 -15.78 3.63
CA ALA A 18 18.86 -15.03 4.69
C ALA A 18 18.74 -13.51 4.49
N GLY A 19 17.50 -13.01 4.40
CA GLY A 19 17.19 -11.61 4.15
C GLY A 19 16.39 -10.93 5.26
N HIS A 20 16.53 -11.31 6.53
CA HIS A 20 16.00 -10.50 7.63
C HIS A 20 16.90 -9.26 7.81
N GLN A 21 16.82 -8.31 6.88
CA GLN A 21 17.52 -7.04 7.01
C GLN A 21 16.91 -6.26 8.18
N ARG A 22 17.69 -6.18 9.28
CA ARG A 22 17.38 -5.42 10.50
C ARG A 22 17.56 -3.92 10.26
N GLY A 23 16.84 -3.37 9.30
CA GLY A 23 16.82 -1.96 8.94
C GLY A 23 15.67 -1.70 7.98
N VAL A 24 15.22 -0.44 7.91
CA VAL A 24 14.31 -0.01 6.85
C VAL A 24 14.97 -0.33 5.51
N ALA A 25 14.45 -1.33 4.80
CA ALA A 25 15.05 -1.81 3.56
C ALA A 25 14.80 -0.80 2.43
N PHE A 26 15.87 -0.25 1.87
CA PHE A 26 15.82 0.45 0.60
C PHE A 26 15.51 -0.59 -0.50
N SER A 27 14.41 -0.39 -1.24
CA SER A 27 14.01 -1.26 -2.34
C SER A 27 14.09 -0.46 -3.64
N PRO A 28 15.18 -0.57 -4.42
CA PRO A 28 15.41 0.30 -5.58
C PRO A 28 14.19 0.40 -6.52
N SER A 29 13.48 -0.71 -6.70
CA SER A 29 12.25 -0.78 -7.51
C SER A 29 11.08 -0.02 -6.88
N PHE A 30 10.85 -0.17 -5.57
CA PHE A 30 9.77 0.53 -4.88
C PHE A 30 10.01 2.05 -4.88
N GLN A 31 11.21 2.49 -4.47
CA GLN A 31 11.57 3.90 -4.50
C GLN A 31 11.50 4.46 -5.93
N GLY A 32 11.93 3.68 -6.92
CA GLY A 32 11.91 4.11 -8.31
C GLY A 32 10.52 4.44 -8.83
N VAL A 33 9.54 3.59 -8.55
CA VAL A 33 8.13 3.84 -8.92
C VAL A 33 7.55 4.93 -8.03
N ALA A 34 7.64 4.79 -6.70
CA ALA A 34 7.00 5.72 -5.76
C ALA A 34 7.47 7.17 -5.96
N CYS A 35 8.77 7.41 -6.16
CA CYS A 35 9.30 8.75 -6.36
C CYS A 35 9.00 9.31 -7.76
N SER A 36 8.91 8.45 -8.79
CA SER A 36 8.60 8.90 -10.17
C SER A 36 7.11 9.24 -10.34
N ASP A 37 6.23 8.52 -9.63
CA ASP A 37 4.79 8.73 -9.70
C ASP A 37 4.31 9.95 -8.90
N THR A 38 5.10 10.38 -7.92
CA THR A 38 4.69 11.44 -6.97
C THR A 38 5.46 12.74 -7.16
N VAL A 39 4.83 13.87 -6.79
CA VAL A 39 5.48 15.18 -6.79
C VAL A 39 6.04 15.45 -5.41
N ASN A 40 7.36 15.53 -5.31
CA ASN A 40 8.08 15.61 -4.04
C ASN A 40 8.90 16.90 -3.92
N PRO A 41 9.03 17.49 -2.71
CA PRO A 41 9.95 18.60 -2.50
C PRO A 41 11.41 18.20 -2.75
N ASN A 42 12.20 19.06 -3.39
CA ASN A 42 13.63 18.77 -3.66
C ASN A 42 14.58 18.93 -2.46
N ASN A 43 14.05 19.40 -1.31
CA ASN A 43 14.82 19.65 -0.10
C ASN A 43 14.46 18.60 0.97
N PRO A 44 15.39 17.70 1.34
CA PRO A 44 15.17 16.67 2.36
C PRO A 44 14.69 17.23 3.71
N ARG A 45 15.03 18.47 4.06
CA ARG A 45 14.56 19.09 5.32
C ARG A 45 13.04 19.18 5.41
N ARG A 46 12.32 19.18 4.27
CA ARG A 46 10.85 19.16 4.25
C ARG A 46 10.25 17.90 4.88
N TRP A 47 10.98 16.78 4.91
CA TRP A 47 10.55 15.55 5.60
C TRP A 47 10.58 15.65 7.12
N ILE A 48 11.42 16.54 7.67
CA ILE A 48 11.46 16.79 9.12
C ILE A 48 10.14 17.44 9.54
N ASP A 49 9.72 18.49 8.82
CA ASP A 49 8.46 19.20 9.08
C ASP A 49 7.24 18.33 8.80
N ALA A 50 7.24 17.62 7.66
CA ALA A 50 6.16 16.70 7.28
C ALA A 50 6.06 15.53 8.28
N GLY A 51 7.19 14.98 8.73
CA GLY A 51 7.24 13.95 9.74
C GLY A 51 6.68 14.43 11.07
N ALA A 52 7.06 15.64 11.52
CA ALA A 52 6.49 16.25 12.72
C ALA A 52 4.98 16.53 12.60
N PHE A 53 4.48 16.83 11.40
CA PHE A 53 3.04 16.93 11.13
C PHE A 53 2.34 15.56 11.22
N ALA A 54 2.89 14.54 10.57
CA ALA A 54 2.34 13.19 10.57
C ALA A 54 2.31 12.58 11.98
N ASP A 55 3.34 12.82 12.79
CA ASP A 55 3.46 12.34 14.17
C ASP A 55 2.34 12.84 15.08
N ARG A 56 1.75 14.02 14.80
CA ARG A 56 0.58 14.52 15.55
C ARG A 56 -0.67 13.68 15.33
N LYS A 57 -0.76 12.99 14.19
CA LYS A 57 -1.89 12.12 13.84
C LYS A 57 -1.63 10.65 14.15
N GLY A 58 -0.38 10.22 14.02
CA GLY A 58 0.08 8.88 14.35
C GLY A 58 1.37 8.96 15.15
N PRO A 59 1.31 9.16 16.48
CA PRO A 59 2.49 9.27 17.32
C PRO A 59 3.43 8.07 17.13
N TRP A 60 4.73 8.32 17.16
CA TRP A 60 5.82 7.33 17.01
C TRP A 60 6.00 6.80 15.58
N PHE A 61 4.91 6.66 14.81
CA PHE A 61 4.92 6.08 13.48
C PHE A 61 4.96 7.13 12.37
N GLY A 62 4.41 8.33 12.58
CA GLY A 62 4.29 9.36 11.55
C GLY A 62 5.64 9.80 11.00
N ARG A 63 6.63 10.02 11.88
CA ARG A 63 8.01 10.33 11.45
C ARG A 63 8.66 9.19 10.69
N LEU A 64 8.53 7.96 11.20
CA LEU A 64 9.09 6.77 10.55
C LEU A 64 8.56 6.64 9.13
N TRP A 65 7.24 6.57 8.96
CA TRP A 65 6.58 6.42 7.65
C TRP A 65 6.90 7.57 6.70
N THR A 66 6.96 8.80 7.20
CA THR A 66 7.33 9.94 6.36
C THR A 66 8.78 9.80 5.89
N TRP A 67 9.71 9.47 6.77
CA TRP A 67 11.14 9.39 6.45
C TRP A 67 11.48 8.33 5.40
N LEU A 68 10.66 7.27 5.27
CA LEU A 68 10.85 6.22 4.27
C LEU A 68 10.96 6.74 2.82
N SER A 69 10.38 7.91 2.52
CA SER A 69 10.40 8.50 1.18
C SER A 69 11.36 9.68 1.03
N VAL A 70 12.28 9.91 2.00
CA VAL A 70 13.19 11.06 1.96
C VAL A 70 14.09 11.08 0.72
N ASP A 71 14.42 9.90 0.19
CA ASP A 71 15.24 9.75 -1.02
C ASP A 71 14.56 10.36 -2.26
N CYS A 72 13.21 10.49 -2.25
CA CYS A 72 12.48 11.15 -3.32
C CYS A 72 12.86 12.63 -3.47
N ALA A 73 13.44 13.26 -2.45
CA ALA A 73 13.89 14.64 -2.53
C ALA A 73 15.00 14.87 -3.57
N ARG A 74 15.76 13.84 -3.90
CA ARG A 74 16.85 13.91 -4.89
C ARG A 74 16.64 12.93 -6.04
N TRP A 75 15.43 12.39 -6.16
CA TRP A 75 15.11 11.48 -7.25
C TRP A 75 15.17 12.23 -8.59
N PRO A 76 15.94 11.74 -9.58
CA PRO A 76 16.21 12.49 -10.81
C PRO A 76 15.10 12.38 -11.87
N GLY A 77 14.18 11.43 -11.71
CA GLY A 77 13.15 11.11 -12.70
C GLY A 77 11.74 11.49 -12.27
N SER A 78 10.84 11.54 -13.23
CA SER A 78 9.40 11.59 -13.03
C SER A 78 8.74 10.79 -14.13
N ASP A 79 7.65 10.09 -13.83
CA ASP A 79 6.86 9.43 -14.84
C ASP A 79 5.90 10.44 -15.49
N ALA A 80 5.94 10.52 -16.82
CA ALA A 80 5.07 11.36 -17.64
C ALA A 80 3.64 10.76 -17.71
N ASP A 81 3.53 9.44 -17.59
CA ASP A 81 2.26 8.71 -17.64
C ASP A 81 1.56 8.64 -16.26
N ALA A 82 2.24 9.08 -15.20
CA ALA A 82 1.64 9.15 -13.87
C ALA A 82 0.39 10.05 -13.87
N PHE A 83 -0.75 9.42 -13.58
CA PHE A 83 -2.04 10.08 -13.55
C PHE A 83 -2.14 11.05 -12.37
N ARG A 84 -2.14 12.34 -12.66
CA ARG A 84 -2.21 13.42 -11.66
C ARG A 84 -3.57 14.12 -11.64
N GLY A 85 -4.56 13.50 -12.28
CA GLY A 85 -5.90 14.05 -12.49
C GLY A 85 -6.18 14.37 -13.97
N PRO A 86 -7.36 14.94 -14.28
CA PRO A 86 -8.38 15.39 -13.32
C PRO A 86 -9.03 14.24 -12.55
N TRP A 87 -9.38 14.50 -11.30
CA TRP A 87 -10.10 13.55 -10.43
C TRP A 87 -11.61 13.66 -10.66
N LYS A 88 -12.39 12.65 -10.22
CA LYS A 88 -13.75 12.29 -10.71
C LYS A 88 -13.67 11.45 -11.99
N VAL A 89 -12.87 10.40 -11.91
CA VAL A 89 -12.65 9.46 -13.00
C VAL A 89 -13.89 8.58 -13.16
N GLN A 90 -14.40 8.51 -14.39
CA GLN A 90 -15.34 7.49 -14.80
C GLN A 90 -14.58 6.39 -15.53
N THR A 91 -14.70 5.17 -15.06
CA THR A 91 -14.07 3.99 -15.65
C THR A 91 -15.09 3.23 -16.50
N ASP A 92 -14.61 2.47 -17.49
CA ASP A 92 -15.48 1.66 -18.36
C ASP A 92 -16.29 0.61 -17.56
N ASN A 93 -15.74 0.16 -16.43
CA ASN A 93 -16.41 -0.73 -15.48
C ASN A 93 -16.43 -0.09 -14.09
N PRO A 94 -17.53 -0.22 -13.32
CA PRO A 94 -17.61 0.33 -11.96
C PRO A 94 -16.55 -0.26 -11.04
N LEU A 95 -15.94 0.57 -10.18
CA LEU A 95 -14.81 0.16 -9.34
C LEU A 95 -15.25 -0.35 -7.96
N LEU A 96 -14.87 -1.58 -7.59
CA LEU A 96 -14.95 -2.05 -6.21
C LEU A 96 -13.67 -1.70 -5.42
N ILE A 97 -13.84 -0.94 -4.34
CA ILE A 97 -12.78 -0.60 -3.39
C ILE A 97 -12.99 -1.45 -2.13
N VAL A 98 -11.97 -2.21 -1.75
CA VAL A 98 -11.96 -3.06 -0.56
C VAL A 98 -10.93 -2.52 0.42
N SER A 99 -11.31 -2.29 1.67
CA SER A 99 -10.42 -1.67 2.67
C SER A 99 -10.61 -2.25 4.07
N THR A 100 -9.57 -2.17 4.90
CA THR A 100 -9.62 -2.55 6.30
C THR A 100 -9.70 -1.30 7.18
N LEU A 101 -10.61 -1.31 8.16
CA LEU A 101 -10.90 -0.12 8.98
C LEU A 101 -9.67 0.40 9.72
N HIS A 102 -8.84 -0.49 10.25
CA HIS A 102 -7.63 -0.15 10.98
C HIS A 102 -6.35 -0.63 10.26
N ASP A 103 -6.25 -0.30 8.98
CA ASP A 103 -5.06 -0.53 8.16
C ASP A 103 -3.95 0.51 8.47
N PRO A 104 -2.75 0.09 8.93
CA PRO A 104 -1.68 1.00 9.28
C PRO A 104 -0.89 1.53 8.07
N ALA A 105 -0.95 0.86 6.92
CA ALA A 105 -0.18 1.22 5.72
C ALA A 105 -1.04 1.99 4.70
N THR A 106 -2.29 1.59 4.53
CA THR A 106 -3.28 2.24 3.65
C THR A 106 -4.54 2.62 4.43
N PRO A 107 -4.51 3.70 5.24
CA PRO A 107 -5.61 4.04 6.14
C PRO A 107 -6.95 4.25 5.42
N ILE A 108 -8.05 3.99 6.12
CA ILE A 108 -9.43 4.13 5.61
C ILE A 108 -9.73 5.51 5.00
N THR A 109 -9.04 6.56 5.44
CA THR A 109 -9.15 7.91 4.86
C THR A 109 -8.71 7.95 3.39
N GLY A 110 -7.69 7.17 3.03
CA GLY A 110 -7.23 6.99 1.65
C GLY A 110 -8.28 6.28 0.80
N ALA A 111 -8.83 5.15 1.28
CA ALA A 111 -9.90 4.43 0.59
C ALA A 111 -11.15 5.29 0.39
N ARG A 112 -11.56 6.06 1.41
CA ARG A 112 -12.65 7.05 1.28
C ARG A 112 -12.32 8.15 0.28
N SER A 113 -11.06 8.58 0.18
CA SER A 113 -10.63 9.54 -0.82
C SER A 113 -10.71 8.96 -2.23
N MET A 114 -10.26 7.72 -2.43
CA MET A 114 -10.39 7.01 -3.69
C MET A 114 -11.87 6.89 -4.08
N HIS A 115 -12.74 6.47 -3.16
CA HIS A 115 -14.18 6.37 -3.41
C HIS A 115 -14.83 7.70 -3.85
N ARG A 116 -14.37 8.84 -3.33
CA ARG A 116 -14.83 10.17 -3.80
C ARG A 116 -14.29 10.58 -5.17
N GLN A 117 -13.18 9.99 -5.60
CA GLN A 117 -12.50 10.34 -6.85
C GLN A 117 -12.92 9.47 -8.03
N PHE A 118 -13.56 8.32 -7.79
CA PHE A 118 -14.07 7.43 -8.82
C PHE A 118 -15.59 7.40 -8.80
N VAL A 119 -16.19 7.85 -9.90
CA VAL A 119 -17.65 7.88 -10.10
C VAL A 119 -18.19 6.45 -10.05
N ASP A 120 -19.36 6.28 -9.41
CA ASP A 120 -20.05 4.99 -9.28
C ASP A 120 -19.25 3.85 -8.64
N SER A 121 -18.14 4.17 -7.96
CA SER A 121 -17.39 3.17 -7.18
C SER A 121 -18.18 2.69 -5.97
N SER A 122 -17.90 1.48 -5.47
CA SER A 122 -18.42 0.98 -4.19
C SER A 122 -17.28 0.74 -3.22
N LEU A 123 -17.45 1.15 -1.96
CA LEU A 123 -16.48 0.91 -0.89
C LEU A 123 -17.04 -0.07 0.12
N ILE A 124 -16.39 -1.22 0.29
CA ILE A 124 -16.66 -2.19 1.36
C ILE A 124 -15.51 -2.27 2.35
N VAL A 125 -15.82 -2.50 3.62
CA VAL A 125 -14.85 -2.40 4.72
C VAL A 125 -14.88 -3.62 5.64
N THR A 126 -13.72 -4.20 5.95
CA THR A 126 -13.60 -5.12 7.10
C THR A 126 -13.30 -4.35 8.37
N LYS A 127 -14.06 -4.58 9.44
CA LYS A 127 -13.80 -4.02 10.78
C LYS A 127 -12.75 -4.83 11.54
N THR A 128 -11.51 -4.81 11.08
CA THR A 128 -10.37 -5.48 11.72
C THR A 128 -9.10 -4.62 11.69
N TRP A 129 -8.05 -5.11 12.31
CA TRP A 129 -6.70 -4.55 12.28
C TRP A 129 -5.81 -5.36 11.33
N GLY A 130 -4.95 -4.69 10.57
CA GLY A 130 -4.04 -5.33 9.62
C GLY A 130 -4.05 -4.66 8.25
N HIS A 131 -3.04 -4.97 7.44
CA HIS A 131 -2.92 -4.44 6.08
C HIS A 131 -3.59 -5.38 5.07
N GLY A 132 -4.49 -4.83 4.25
CA GLY A 132 -5.32 -5.60 3.32
C GLY A 132 -6.53 -6.26 3.98
N SER A 133 -7.46 -6.76 3.16
CA SER A 133 -8.78 -7.25 3.62
C SER A 133 -9.12 -8.67 3.18
N LEU A 134 -8.50 -9.20 2.13
CA LEU A 134 -8.71 -10.59 1.71
C LEU A 134 -8.12 -11.55 2.74
N GLY A 135 -8.75 -12.71 2.96
CA GLY A 135 -8.33 -13.66 4.01
C GLY A 135 -8.80 -13.30 5.42
N THR A 136 -9.49 -12.16 5.61
CA THR A 136 -9.91 -11.70 6.94
C THR A 136 -11.38 -11.96 7.24
N SER A 137 -12.23 -12.09 6.21
CA SER A 137 -13.68 -12.18 6.33
C SER A 137 -14.30 -12.87 5.11
N GLU A 138 -15.04 -13.97 5.32
CA GLU A 138 -15.81 -14.64 4.28
C GLU A 138 -16.84 -13.69 3.64
N CYS A 139 -17.38 -12.75 4.42
CA CYS A 139 -18.25 -11.70 3.92
C CYS A 139 -17.55 -10.89 2.83
N ILE A 140 -16.32 -10.44 3.05
CA ILE A 140 -15.55 -9.69 2.04
C ILE A 140 -15.21 -10.55 0.84
N GLU A 141 -14.72 -11.77 1.08
CA GLU A 141 -14.30 -12.67 0.01
C GLU A 141 -15.44 -13.00 -0.94
N ARG A 142 -16.66 -13.22 -0.43
CA ARG A 142 -17.84 -13.44 -1.26
C ARG A 142 -18.13 -12.23 -2.16
N ARG A 143 -18.16 -11.01 -1.61
CA ARG A 143 -18.48 -9.80 -2.42
C ARG A 143 -17.38 -9.47 -3.42
N TYR A 144 -16.12 -9.67 -3.02
CA TYR A 144 -14.98 -9.54 -3.92
C TYR A 144 -15.08 -10.53 -5.09
N SER A 145 -15.39 -11.80 -4.80
CA SER A 145 -15.52 -12.85 -5.83
C SER A 145 -16.72 -12.62 -6.74
N ASP A 146 -17.87 -12.26 -6.17
CA ASP A 146 -19.09 -11.92 -6.93
C ASP A 146 -18.83 -10.76 -7.90
N TYR A 147 -18.11 -9.73 -7.46
CA TYR A 147 -17.71 -8.61 -8.32
C TYR A 147 -16.77 -9.05 -9.45
N LEU A 148 -15.75 -9.87 -9.16
CA LEU A 148 -14.84 -10.35 -10.20
C LEU A 148 -15.53 -11.23 -11.25
N VAL A 149 -16.55 -12.01 -10.86
CA VAL A 149 -17.26 -12.91 -11.76
C VAL A 149 -18.36 -12.20 -12.54
N SER A 150 -19.11 -11.31 -11.89
CA SER A 150 -20.33 -10.73 -12.46
C SER A 150 -20.26 -9.25 -12.79
N GLY A 151 -19.25 -8.54 -12.29
CA GLY A 151 -19.16 -7.07 -12.35
C GLY A 151 -20.13 -6.34 -11.40
N ASN A 152 -20.97 -7.07 -10.65
CA ASN A 152 -21.94 -6.45 -9.76
C ASN A 152 -21.27 -5.88 -8.50
N LEU A 153 -21.59 -4.62 -8.19
CA LEU A 153 -21.12 -3.97 -6.97
C LEU A 153 -22.01 -4.32 -5.77
N PRO A 154 -21.42 -4.63 -4.61
CA PRO A 154 -22.16 -4.66 -3.35
C PRO A 154 -22.61 -3.24 -2.96
N PRO A 155 -23.59 -3.10 -2.05
CA PRO A 155 -23.95 -1.81 -1.48
C PRO A 155 -22.73 -1.09 -0.90
N SER A 156 -22.49 0.15 -1.34
CA SER A 156 -21.40 0.96 -0.79
C SER A 156 -21.65 1.25 0.69
N GLY A 157 -20.59 1.21 1.49
CA GLY A 157 -20.67 1.34 2.95
C GLY A 157 -20.94 0.04 3.68
N LEU A 158 -21.01 -1.11 2.99
CA LEU A 158 -21.08 -2.41 3.65
C LEU A 158 -19.87 -2.63 4.57
N VAL A 159 -20.14 -2.98 5.82
CA VAL A 159 -19.12 -3.32 6.83
C VAL A 159 -19.24 -4.80 7.19
N CYS A 160 -18.16 -5.55 6.97
CA CYS A 160 -18.03 -6.94 7.37
C CYS A 160 -17.21 -7.07 8.67
N LEU A 161 -17.43 -8.14 9.44
CA LEU A 161 -16.62 -8.49 10.61
C LEU A 161 -15.58 -9.56 10.24
N PRO A 162 -14.43 -9.61 10.93
CA PRO A 162 -13.45 -10.67 10.70
C PRO A 162 -13.96 -12.02 11.20
N ASP A 163 -13.58 -13.11 10.53
CA ASP A 163 -14.01 -14.46 10.91
C ASP A 163 -13.26 -15.00 12.14
N LYS A 164 -12.06 -14.45 12.39
CA LYS A 164 -11.16 -14.88 13.47
C LYS A 164 -10.85 -13.71 14.40
N SER A 165 -10.72 -14.02 15.69
CA SER A 165 -10.13 -13.07 16.65
C SER A 165 -8.68 -12.80 16.29
N LEU A 166 -8.25 -11.54 16.43
CA LEU A 166 -6.85 -11.14 16.29
C LEU A 166 -5.95 -11.82 17.34
N PHE A 167 -6.52 -12.08 18.52
CA PHE A 167 -5.85 -12.76 19.62
C PHE A 167 -6.72 -13.96 20.02
N PRO A 168 -6.60 -15.09 19.31
CA PRO A 168 -7.33 -16.30 19.68
C PRO A 168 -6.80 -16.79 21.03
N VAL A 169 -7.70 -17.04 21.98
CA VAL A 169 -7.33 -17.68 23.24
C VAL A 169 -6.91 -19.12 22.92
N PRO A 170 -5.73 -19.59 23.39
CA PRO A 170 -5.35 -20.98 23.19
C PRO A 170 -6.41 -21.91 23.77
N VAL A 171 -6.89 -22.86 22.96
CA VAL A 171 -7.77 -23.93 23.46
C VAL A 171 -6.91 -24.79 24.38
N ARG A 172 -7.20 -24.82 25.68
CA ARG A 172 -6.57 -25.78 26.60
C ARG A 172 -6.90 -27.19 26.08
N ARG A 173 -5.87 -27.93 25.69
CA ARG A 173 -5.98 -29.36 25.40
C ARG A 173 -5.93 -30.16 26.69
#